data_AF-A0A0R1Y6S0-F1
#
_entry.id   AF-A0A0R1Y6S0-F1
#
_cell.length_a   1.000
_cell.length_b   1.000
_cell.length_c   1.000
_cell.angle_alpha   90.00
_cell.angle_beta   90.00
_cell.angle_gamma   90.00
#
_symmetry.space_group_name_H-M   'P 1'
#
loop_
_entity.id
_entity.type
_entity.pdbx_description
1 polymer ?
#
loop_
_entity_poly.entity_id
_entity_poly.type
_entity_poly.pdbx_seq_one_letter_code
_entity_poly.pdbx_strand_id
1 'polypeptide(L)'
;MLFRPKYTIDTIYHLDTDKLQEMDVKAVFSDLDNTLLAWNKFETAKEMDKLNQRLAKAGIRLVVISNNNAERVGKVLDPYHISFVAKARKPLPFAITEERERLGLKKTQVMMVGDQLITDMQAGNLAGVQTVLVKPLVETDKWNTRINRFFEKIIFFFLAISHKVTFKETLKNG
;
A
#
# COMPACT_ATOMS: atom_id res chain seq x y z
N MET A 1 12.62 -6.52 10.29
CA MET A 1 12.30 -5.43 11.24
C MET A 1 10.83 -5.09 11.09
N LEU A 2 10.09 -4.95 12.19
CA LEU A 2 8.62 -4.84 12.18
C LEU A 2 8.07 -3.68 11.33
N PHE A 3 8.72 -2.51 11.38
CA PHE A 3 8.27 -1.30 10.67
C PHE A 3 9.07 -0.99 9.41
N ARG A 4 10.19 -1.69 9.15
CA ARG A 4 11.06 -1.34 8.02
C ARG A 4 10.42 -1.85 6.73
N PRO A 5 10.18 -0.98 5.74
CA PRO A 5 9.69 -1.43 4.45
C PRO A 5 10.77 -2.25 3.72
N LYS A 6 10.36 -3.20 2.89
CA LYS A 6 11.29 -3.89 1.98
C LYS A 6 11.76 -2.97 0.86
N TYR A 7 10.83 -2.19 0.30
CA TYR A 7 11.12 -1.20 -0.72
C TYR A 7 10.46 0.15 -0.43
N THR A 8 10.93 1.17 -1.14
CA THR A 8 10.33 2.50 -1.18
C THR A 8 10.14 2.94 -2.63
N ILE A 9 9.15 3.80 -2.85
CA ILE A 9 8.92 4.48 -4.13
C ILE A 9 8.19 5.80 -3.87
N ASP A 10 8.40 6.83 -4.68
CA ASP A 10 7.81 8.16 -4.45
C ASP A 10 6.28 8.11 -4.43
N THR A 11 5.67 7.39 -5.37
CA THR A 11 4.23 7.16 -5.43
C THR A 11 3.95 5.79 -6.03
N ILE A 12 2.83 5.19 -5.63
CA ILE A 12 2.37 3.90 -6.19
C ILE A 12 2.17 3.98 -7.71
N TYR A 13 1.93 5.18 -8.24
CA TYR A 13 1.75 5.40 -9.67
C TYR A 13 3.01 5.18 -10.51
N HIS A 14 4.18 5.16 -9.89
CA HIS A 14 5.44 4.84 -10.57
C HIS A 14 5.79 3.35 -10.55
N LEU A 15 4.92 2.48 -10.03
CA LEU A 15 5.12 1.04 -10.14
C LEU A 15 5.24 0.63 -11.61
N ASP A 16 6.42 0.10 -11.94
CA ASP A 16 6.79 -0.48 -13.22
C ASP A 16 6.33 -1.95 -13.27
N THR A 17 5.40 -2.24 -14.19
CA THR A 17 4.83 -3.58 -14.34
C THR A 17 5.85 -4.62 -14.75
N ASP A 18 6.84 -4.25 -15.57
CA ASP A 18 7.83 -5.19 -16.09
C ASP A 18 8.74 -5.64 -14.94
N LYS A 19 9.13 -4.70 -14.08
CA LYS A 19 9.87 -5.02 -12.85
C LYS A 19 9.07 -5.87 -11.87
N LEU A 20 7.77 -5.60 -11.71
CA LEU A 20 6.93 -6.44 -10.86
C LEU A 20 6.80 -7.87 -11.41
N GLN A 21 6.71 -8.04 -12.73
CA GLN A 21 6.71 -9.36 -13.37
C GLN A 21 8.05 -10.09 -13.20
N GLU A 22 9.18 -9.41 -13.37
CA GLU A 22 10.53 -9.96 -13.09
C GLU A 22 10.65 -10.48 -11.64
N MET A 23 9.98 -9.81 -10.69
CA MET A 23 9.92 -10.18 -9.28
C MET A 23 8.88 -11.28 -8.96
N ASP A 24 8.18 -11.82 -9.97
CA ASP A 24 7.05 -12.74 -9.84
C ASP A 24 5.87 -12.20 -9.00
N VAL A 25 5.69 -10.89 -8.93
CA VAL A 25 4.54 -10.28 -8.25
C VAL A 25 3.27 -10.53 -9.07
N LYS A 26 2.24 -11.08 -8.43
CA LYS A 26 0.92 -11.37 -9.02
C LYS A 26 -0.20 -10.51 -8.44
N ALA A 27 0.00 -9.95 -7.26
CA ALA A 27 -0.95 -9.01 -6.66
C ALA A 27 -0.25 -7.86 -5.94
N VAL A 28 -0.76 -6.67 -6.19
CA VAL A 28 -0.45 -5.45 -5.43
C VAL A 28 -1.62 -5.19 -4.50
N PHE A 29 -1.37 -5.33 -3.20
CA PHE A 29 -2.28 -4.91 -2.16
C PHE A 29 -1.95 -3.47 -1.81
N SER A 30 -2.95 -2.59 -1.75
CA SER A 30 -2.72 -1.17 -1.51
C SER A 30 -3.61 -0.64 -0.40
N ASP A 31 -3.10 0.29 0.41
CA ASP A 31 -3.99 1.19 1.13
C ASP A 31 -4.75 2.12 0.16
N LEU A 32 -5.85 2.69 0.63
CA LEU A 32 -6.69 3.62 -0.14
C LEU A 32 -6.34 5.08 0.12
N ASP A 33 -6.52 5.54 1.36
CA ASP A 33 -6.49 6.96 1.69
C ASP A 33 -5.02 7.40 1.87
N ASN A 34 -4.57 8.45 1.18
CA ASN A 34 -3.18 8.91 1.11
C ASN A 34 -2.16 7.99 0.43
N THR A 35 -2.61 6.84 -0.09
CA THR A 35 -1.82 5.98 -0.98
C THR A 35 -2.33 5.98 -2.42
N LEU A 36 -3.54 5.48 -2.69
CA LEU A 36 -4.18 5.55 -4.01
C LEU A 36 -4.94 6.85 -4.21
N LEU A 37 -5.63 7.33 -3.18
CA LEU A 37 -6.43 8.55 -3.29
C LEU A 37 -6.05 9.53 -2.21
N ALA A 38 -5.81 10.77 -2.60
CA ALA A 38 -5.75 11.85 -1.63
C ALA A 38 -7.09 11.92 -0.91
N TRP A 39 -7.09 11.90 0.43
CA TRP A 39 -8.31 11.76 1.22
C TRP A 39 -9.35 12.88 0.99
N ASN A 40 -8.95 13.99 0.37
CA ASN A 40 -9.74 15.18 0.06
C ASN A 40 -9.82 15.55 -1.45
N LYS A 41 -9.29 14.74 -2.38
CA LYS A 41 -9.30 15.07 -3.83
C LYS A 41 -9.69 13.88 -4.70
N PHE A 42 -10.87 13.98 -5.33
CA PHE A 42 -11.38 12.99 -6.30
C PHE A 42 -10.57 12.93 -7.61
N GLU A 43 -9.76 13.94 -7.92
CA GLU A 43 -8.93 13.99 -9.14
C GLU A 43 -7.96 12.81 -9.25
N THR A 44 -7.58 12.22 -8.11
CA THR A 44 -6.71 11.04 -8.06
C THR A 44 -7.38 9.75 -8.57
N ALA A 45 -8.70 9.72 -8.73
CA ALA A 45 -9.43 8.55 -9.22
C ALA A 45 -9.06 8.15 -10.65
N LYS A 46 -8.70 9.12 -11.51
CA LYS A 46 -8.24 8.83 -12.87
C LYS A 46 -6.88 8.12 -12.90
N GLU A 47 -5.96 8.54 -12.04
CA GLU A 47 -4.63 7.92 -11.96
C GLU A 47 -4.71 6.52 -11.33
N MET A 48 -5.58 6.35 -10.32
CA MET A 48 -5.92 5.04 -9.74
C MET A 48 -6.43 4.07 -10.82
N ASP A 49 -7.36 4.50 -11.67
CA ASP A 49 -7.89 3.66 -12.75
C ASP A 49 -6.82 3.32 -13.81
N LYS A 50 -6.00 4.30 -14.21
CA LYS A 50 -4.87 4.05 -15.12
C LYS A 50 -3.90 3.01 -14.57
N LEU A 51 -3.57 3.11 -13.28
CA LEU A 51 -2.73 2.13 -12.60
C LEU A 51 -3.39 0.75 -12.58
N ASN A 52 -4.68 0.67 -12.23
CA ASN A 52 -5.44 -0.57 -12.24
C ASN A 52 -5.39 -1.26 -13.62
N GLN A 53 -5.67 -0.51 -14.68
CA GLN A 53 -5.63 -1.02 -16.05
C GLN A 53 -4.22 -1.47 -16.46
N ARG A 54 -3.18 -0.72 -16.07
CA ARG A 54 -1.79 -1.07 -16.37
C ARG A 54 -1.37 -2.37 -15.68
N LEU A 55 -1.68 -2.52 -14.39
CA LEU A 55 -1.44 -3.75 -13.63
C LEU A 55 -2.22 -4.93 -14.24
N ALA A 56 -3.49 -4.74 -14.56
CA ALA A 56 -4.33 -5.77 -15.15
C ALA A 56 -3.79 -6.27 -16.50
N LYS A 57 -3.31 -5.37 -17.36
CA LYS A 57 -2.64 -5.72 -18.64
C LYS A 57 -1.39 -6.57 -18.44
N ALA A 58 -0.68 -6.38 -17.32
CA ALA A 58 0.48 -7.18 -16.93
C ALA A 58 0.11 -8.47 -16.18
N GLY A 59 -1.19 -8.78 -16.02
CA GLY A 59 -1.65 -9.94 -15.26
C GLY A 59 -1.48 -9.81 -13.75
N ILE A 60 -1.35 -8.57 -13.24
CA ILE A 60 -1.19 -8.26 -11.82
C ILE A 60 -2.51 -7.72 -11.28
N ARG A 61 -3.00 -8.30 -10.18
CA ARG A 61 -4.25 -7.87 -9.53
C ARG A 61 -3.97 -6.69 -8.59
N LEU A 62 -4.72 -5.61 -8.73
CA LEU A 62 -4.80 -4.56 -7.70
C LEU A 62 -5.92 -4.90 -6.72
N VAL A 63 -5.61 -4.98 -5.43
CA VAL A 63 -6.61 -5.17 -4.36
C VAL A 63 -6.40 -4.13 -3.28
N VAL A 64 -7.47 -3.45 -2.86
CA VAL A 64 -7.39 -2.45 -1.79
C VAL A 64 -7.61 -3.10 -0.43
N ILE A 65 -6.70 -2.86 0.51
CA ILE A 65 -6.78 -3.33 1.90
C ILE A 65 -6.94 -2.10 2.80
N SER A 66 -8.17 -1.81 3.25
CA SER A 66 -8.49 -0.57 3.97
C SER A 66 -9.10 -0.81 5.36
N ASN A 67 -8.71 0.02 6.33
CA ASN A 67 -9.37 0.07 7.64
C ASN A 67 -10.73 0.78 7.63
N ASN A 68 -11.11 1.36 6.49
CA ASN A 68 -12.35 2.11 6.33
C ASN A 68 -13.56 1.19 6.17
N ASN A 69 -14.78 1.74 6.23
CA ASN A 69 -16.00 0.95 6.06
C ASN A 69 -16.26 0.60 4.59
N ALA A 70 -16.98 -0.49 4.35
CA ALA A 70 -17.22 -1.01 3.00
C ALA A 70 -17.99 -0.03 2.11
N GLU A 71 -18.96 0.70 2.65
CA GLU A 71 -19.75 1.69 1.90
C GLU A 71 -18.85 2.78 1.30
N ARG A 72 -17.94 3.34 2.10
CA ARG A 72 -17.01 4.38 1.65
C ARG A 72 -16.01 3.83 0.63
N VAL A 73 -15.49 2.63 0.86
CA VAL A 73 -14.50 2.01 -0.04
C VAL A 73 -15.17 1.64 -1.37
N GLY A 74 -16.33 0.99 -1.35
CA GLY A 74 -17.08 0.59 -2.54
C GLY A 74 -17.50 1.79 -3.39
N LYS A 75 -18.02 2.87 -2.78
CA LYS A 75 -18.37 4.11 -3.51
C LYS A 75 -17.24 4.64 -4.40
N VAL A 76 -15.99 4.39 -3.99
CA VAL A 76 -14.79 4.84 -4.67
C VAL A 76 -14.28 3.81 -5.70
N LEU A 77 -14.32 2.53 -5.36
CA LEU A 77 -13.65 1.47 -6.13
C LEU A 77 -14.56 0.72 -7.09
N ASP A 78 -15.86 0.63 -6.78
CA ASP A 78 -16.84 -0.10 -7.59
C ASP A 78 -16.92 0.42 -9.03
N PRO A 79 -16.89 1.74 -9.31
CA PRO A 79 -16.89 2.26 -10.69
C PRO A 79 -15.71 1.81 -11.54
N TYR A 80 -14.61 1.37 -10.91
CA TYR A 80 -13.38 0.94 -11.55
C TYR A 80 -13.13 -0.56 -11.44
N HIS A 81 -14.10 -1.30 -10.87
CA HIS A 81 -14.04 -2.75 -10.65
C HIS A 81 -12.78 -3.21 -9.88
N ILE A 82 -12.30 -2.38 -8.94
CA ILE A 82 -11.15 -2.72 -8.10
C ILE A 82 -11.65 -3.51 -6.88
N SER A 83 -11.11 -4.71 -6.69
CA SER A 83 -11.45 -5.56 -5.54
C SER A 83 -10.92 -4.94 -4.23
N PHE A 84 -11.63 -5.15 -3.12
CA PHE A 84 -11.20 -4.63 -1.83
C PHE A 84 -11.59 -5.48 -0.63
N VAL A 85 -10.83 -5.31 0.46
CA VAL A 85 -11.15 -5.75 1.81
C VAL A 85 -11.29 -4.50 2.70
N ALA A 86 -12.50 -4.28 3.20
CA ALA A 86 -12.81 -3.20 4.14
C ALA A 86 -12.67 -3.68 5.59
N LYS A 87 -12.61 -2.72 6.54
CA LYS A 87 -12.39 -3.00 7.96
C LYS A 87 -11.24 -3.99 8.20
N ALA A 88 -10.13 -3.80 7.48
CA ALA A 88 -9.00 -4.73 7.44
C ALA A 88 -8.28 -4.92 8.80
N ARG A 89 -8.51 -4.03 9.77
CA ARG A 89 -7.90 -4.03 11.11
C ARG A 89 -6.37 -3.99 11.08
N LYS A 90 -5.77 -3.36 10.07
CA LYS A 90 -4.35 -2.97 10.10
C LYS A 90 -4.10 -2.19 11.41
N PRO A 91 -3.05 -2.52 12.17
CA PRO A 91 -1.82 -3.16 11.69
C PRO A 91 -1.78 -4.69 11.77
N LEU A 92 -2.90 -5.34 12.10
CA LEU A 92 -2.97 -6.79 12.16
C LEU A 92 -2.84 -7.40 10.74
N PRO A 93 -2.19 -8.57 10.58
CA PRO A 93 -1.91 -9.15 9.27
C PRO A 93 -3.09 -9.92 8.65
N PHE A 94 -4.23 -9.99 9.35
CA PHE A 94 -5.31 -10.93 9.03
C PHE A 94 -5.88 -10.71 7.64
N ALA A 95 -6.29 -9.49 7.30
CA ALA A 95 -6.86 -9.18 6.00
C ALA A 95 -5.89 -9.45 4.83
N ILE A 96 -4.60 -9.16 5.02
CA ILE A 96 -3.56 -9.43 4.00
C ILE A 96 -3.37 -10.95 3.84
N THR A 97 -3.32 -11.68 4.94
CA THR A 97 -3.15 -13.14 4.92
C THR A 97 -4.33 -13.83 4.27
N GLU A 98 -5.54 -13.49 4.69
CA GLU A 98 -6.79 -14.07 4.20
C GLU A 98 -6.97 -13.81 2.70
N GLU A 99 -6.78 -12.56 2.26
CA GLU A 99 -6.93 -12.21 0.84
C GLU A 99 -5.86 -12.88 -0.03
N ARG A 100 -4.61 -12.95 0.43
CA ARG A 100 -3.55 -13.69 -0.26
C ARG A 100 -3.92 -15.17 -0.43
N GLU A 101 -4.44 -15.80 0.62
CA GLU A 101 -4.84 -17.21 0.61
C GLU A 101 -6.03 -17.46 -0.31
N ARG A 102 -7.03 -16.57 -0.29
CA ARG A 102 -8.16 -16.59 -1.23
C ARG A 102 -7.71 -16.52 -2.68
N LEU A 103 -6.66 -15.76 -2.97
CA LEU A 103 -6.08 -15.66 -4.31
C LEU A 103 -5.13 -16.82 -4.66
N GLY A 104 -4.83 -17.72 -3.71
CA GLY A 104 -3.93 -18.85 -3.91
C GLY A 104 -2.47 -18.46 -4.11
N LEU A 105 -2.04 -17.31 -3.58
CA LEU A 105 -0.72 -16.73 -3.85
C LEU A 105 0.30 -17.04 -2.75
N LYS A 106 1.56 -17.20 -3.16
CA LYS A 106 2.70 -17.24 -2.22
C LYS A 106 2.94 -15.86 -1.63
N LYS A 107 3.53 -15.80 -0.43
CA LYS A 107 3.86 -14.53 0.23
C LYS A 107 4.78 -13.63 -0.62
N THR A 108 5.69 -14.23 -1.39
CA THR A 108 6.60 -13.51 -2.30
C THR A 108 5.91 -12.92 -3.53
N GLN A 109 4.73 -13.42 -3.89
CA GLN A 109 3.97 -12.97 -5.07
C GLN A 109 3.02 -11.81 -4.75
N VAL A 110 3.03 -11.34 -3.49
CA VAL A 110 2.17 -10.25 -3.01
C VAL A 110 3.02 -9.13 -2.46
N MET A 111 2.63 -7.91 -2.78
CA MET A 111 3.25 -6.68 -2.30
C MET A 111 2.21 -5.80 -1.62
N MET A 112 2.41 -5.44 -0.35
CA MET A 112 1.61 -4.45 0.37
C MET A 112 2.23 -3.06 0.20
N VAL A 113 1.47 -2.14 -0.38
CA VAL A 113 1.86 -0.75 -0.64
C VAL A 113 1.03 0.17 0.24
N GLY A 114 1.70 1.09 0.94
CA GLY A 114 1.02 2.07 1.80
C GLY A 114 1.96 3.18 2.21
N ASP A 115 1.41 4.23 2.82
CA ASP A 115 2.13 5.44 3.22
C ASP A 115 2.40 5.50 4.73
N GLN A 116 1.91 4.52 5.50
CA GLN A 116 2.07 4.45 6.95
C GLN A 116 2.95 3.27 7.38
N LEU A 117 3.96 3.57 8.21
CA LEU A 117 4.83 2.56 8.82
C LEU A 117 4.05 1.69 9.82
N ILE A 118 3.20 2.32 10.64
CA ILE A 118 2.52 1.62 11.74
C ILE A 118 1.41 0.74 11.19
N THR A 119 0.61 1.19 10.22
CA THR A 119 -0.50 0.38 9.71
C THR A 119 -0.06 -0.56 8.61
N ASP A 120 0.57 -0.05 7.55
CA ASP A 120 0.75 -0.81 6.31
C ASP A 120 2.01 -1.64 6.35
N MET A 121 3.15 -1.03 6.73
CA MET A 121 4.42 -1.74 6.77
C MET A 121 4.40 -2.80 7.88
N GLN A 122 3.86 -2.47 9.06
CA GLN A 122 3.69 -3.46 10.13
C GLN A 122 2.81 -4.64 9.68
N ALA A 123 1.61 -4.37 9.11
CA ALA A 123 0.71 -5.43 8.69
C ALA A 123 1.33 -6.33 7.60
N GLY A 124 1.95 -5.72 6.59
CA GLY A 124 2.59 -6.46 5.51
C GLY A 124 3.79 -7.27 5.99
N ASN A 125 4.64 -6.70 6.86
CA ASN A 125 5.78 -7.40 7.45
C ASN A 125 5.34 -8.56 8.36
N LEU A 126 4.27 -8.38 9.15
CA LEU A 126 3.68 -9.45 9.97
C LEU A 126 3.05 -10.56 9.11
N ALA A 127 2.42 -10.21 7.99
CA ALA A 127 1.91 -11.19 7.02
C ALA A 127 3.04 -11.91 6.25
N GLY A 128 4.25 -11.32 6.25
CA GLY A 128 5.44 -11.83 5.57
C GLY A 128 5.43 -11.59 4.06
N VAL A 129 4.62 -10.66 3.58
CA VAL A 129 4.58 -10.24 2.16
C VAL A 129 5.64 -9.15 1.90
N GLN A 130 5.94 -8.87 0.63
CA GLN A 130 6.82 -7.74 0.29
C GLN A 130 6.11 -6.44 0.71
N THR A 131 6.84 -5.46 1.25
CA THR A 131 6.28 -4.17 1.70
C THR A 131 6.90 -3.00 0.95
N VAL A 132 6.07 -2.06 0.50
CA VAL A 132 6.51 -0.84 -0.19
C VAL A 132 5.92 0.37 0.49
N LEU A 133 6.81 1.22 0.99
CA LEU A 133 6.42 2.50 1.55
C LEU A 133 6.41 3.58 0.47
N VAL A 134 5.31 4.31 0.37
CA VAL A 134 5.18 5.48 -0.50
C VAL A 134 5.17 6.78 0.29
N LYS A 135 5.38 7.92 -0.38
CA LYS A 135 5.08 9.22 0.21
C LYS A 135 3.56 9.41 0.26
N PRO A 136 3.02 10.06 1.32
CA PRO A 136 1.61 10.40 1.36
C PRO A 136 1.26 11.37 0.23
N LEU A 137 0.12 11.16 -0.45
CA LEU A 137 -0.31 12.02 -1.56
C LEU A 137 -0.60 13.46 -1.13
N VAL A 138 -0.99 13.68 0.12
CA VAL A 138 -1.13 15.00 0.73
C VAL A 138 -0.56 14.97 2.15
N GLU A 139 0.02 16.09 2.61
CA GLU A 139 0.59 16.20 3.96
C GLU A 139 -0.47 16.21 5.07
N THR A 140 -1.72 16.49 4.70
CA THR A 140 -2.83 16.49 5.65
C THR A 140 -3.42 15.10 5.77
N ASP A 141 -3.88 14.77 6.97
CA ASP A 141 -4.37 13.45 7.34
C ASP A 141 -5.72 13.57 8.05
N LYS A 142 -6.51 12.50 8.03
CA LYS A 142 -7.71 12.40 8.87
C LYS A 142 -7.32 12.47 10.35
N TRP A 143 -8.21 12.98 11.19
CA TRP A 143 -7.93 13.19 12.61
C TRP A 143 -7.43 11.91 13.32
N ASN A 144 -8.01 10.76 12.98
CA ASN A 144 -7.67 9.47 13.57
C ASN A 144 -6.29 8.94 13.20
N THR A 145 -5.65 9.40 12.13
CA THR A 145 -4.28 8.98 11.76
C THR A 145 -3.19 9.90 12.30
N ARG A 146 -3.55 11.09 12.82
CA ARG A 146 -2.57 12.08 13.35
C ARG A 146 -1.71 11.57 14.51
N ILE A 147 -2.29 10.77 15.41
CA ILE A 147 -1.54 10.19 16.55
C ILE A 147 -0.51 9.18 16.03
N ASN A 148 -0.89 8.33 15.08
CA ASN A 148 0.03 7.39 14.45
C ASN A 148 1.18 8.13 13.78
N ARG A 149 0.90 9.23 13.06
CA ARG A 149 1.94 10.07 12.43
C ARG A 149 2.95 10.64 13.41
N PHE A 150 2.52 11.02 14.61
CA PHE A 150 3.45 11.49 15.64
C PHE A 150 4.46 10.38 16.02
N PHE A 151 3.97 9.17 16.29
CA PHE A 151 4.84 8.03 16.57
C PHE A 151 5.67 7.59 15.34
N GLU A 152 5.13 7.71 14.13
CA GLU A 152 5.88 7.41 12.90
C GLU A 152 7.09 8.32 12.72
N LYS A 153 7.02 9.61 13.08
CA LYS A 153 8.18 10.51 13.05
C LYS A 153 9.31 10.00 13.94
N ILE A 154 8.97 9.44 15.10
CA ILE A 154 9.94 8.81 16.01
C ILE A 154 10.53 7.55 15.37
N ILE A 155 9.70 6.71 14.75
CA ILE A 155 10.18 5.49 14.05
C ILE A 155 11.11 5.87 12.88
N PHE A 156 10.75 6.87 12.07
CA PHE A 156 11.60 7.36 10.98
C PHE A 156 12.94 7.90 11.48
N PHE A 157 12.96 8.59 12.62
CA PHE A 157 14.20 9.05 13.25
C PHE A 157 15.13 7.87 13.54
N PHE A 158 14.64 6.81 14.19
CA PHE A 158 15.45 5.61 14.46
C PHE A 158 15.85 4.85 13.20
N LEU A 159 14.96 4.75 12.20
CA LEU A 159 15.31 4.16 10.91
C LEU A 159 16.44 4.93 10.24
N ALA A 160 16.43 6.27 10.29
CA ALA A 160 17.47 7.12 9.71
C ALA A 160 18.84 6.96 10.37
N ILE A 161 18.90 6.65 11.67
CA ILE A 161 20.15 6.37 12.38
C ILE A 161 20.79 5.07 11.87
N SER A 162 19.98 4.04 11.60
CA SER A 162 20.47 2.77 11.07
C SER A 162 20.83 2.88 9.59
N HIS A 163 19.86 3.22 8.75
CA HIS A 163 19.96 3.36 7.29
C HIS A 163 18.81 4.23 6.81
N LYS A 164 19.12 5.40 6.25
CA LYS A 164 18.14 6.40 5.79
C LYS A 164 17.17 5.82 4.76
N VAL A 165 15.88 5.86 5.09
CA VAL A 165 14.79 5.61 4.15
C VAL A 165 14.77 6.74 3.13
N THR A 166 14.92 6.40 1.84
CA THR A 166 14.90 7.36 0.74
C THR A 166 13.88 6.95 -0.28
N PHE A 167 13.29 7.91 -0.98
CA PHE A 167 12.28 7.67 -2.01
C PHE A 167 12.84 8.06 -3.38
N LYS A 168 12.47 7.28 -4.39
CA LYS A 168 12.88 7.43 -5.78
C LYS A 168 11.69 7.10 -6.68
N GLU A 169 11.81 7.49 -7.95
CA GLU A 169 10.80 7.19 -8.96
C GLU A 169 10.66 5.68 -9.19
N THR A 170 11.75 4.92 -9.08
CA THR A 170 11.75 3.45 -9.19
C THR A 170 11.84 2.78 -7.82
N LEU A 171 11.36 1.53 -7.72
CA LEU A 171 11.50 0.70 -6.52
C LEU A 171 12.96 0.66 -6.04
N LYS A 172 13.16 0.91 -4.76
CA LYS A 172 14.47 0.88 -4.11
C LYS A 172 14.40 0.18 -2.76
N ASN A 173 15.47 -0.51 -2.35
CA ASN A 173 15.53 -1.14 -1.04
C ASN A 173 15.34 -0.10 0.09
N GLY A 174 14.46 -0.43 1.03
CA GLY A 174 14.01 0.43 2.13
C GLY A 174 14.90 0.45 3.37
#